data_AF-A0A081DAH0-F1
#
_entry.id   AF-A0A081DAH0-F1
#
_cell.length_a   1.000
_cell.length_b   1.000
_cell.length_c   1.000
_cell.angle_alpha   90.00
_cell.angle_beta   90.00
_cell.angle_gamma   90.00
#
_symmetry.space_group_name_H-M   'P 1'
#
loop_
_entity.id
_entity.type
_entity.pdbx_description
1 polymer ?
#
loop_
_entity_poly.entity_id
_entity_poly.type
_entity_poly.pdbx_seq_one_letter_code
_entity_poly.pdbx_strand_id
1 'polypeptide(L)'
;MVGLSLDGVPVNGSPPSAISGPMMGGPGGGTSTQINFPSVDPCGGHHDPAGYYHWHLVPEVANQVLAANGITEISCTNVVQTNDVTLSGFAKDGFPIYAYAVEPSDVDECGGRDAITAEFPDGVYHYVASTLAAPNVPACLKGVAANNSFRYQ
;
A
#
# COMPACT_ATOMS: atom_id res chain seq x y z
N MET A 1 2.39 -8.07 5.40
CA MET A 1 1.01 -7.56 5.42
C MET A 1 0.88 -6.42 6.40
N VAL A 2 0.49 -5.26 5.87
CA VAL A 2 0.22 -4.00 6.57
C VAL A 2 -1.27 -3.92 6.94
N GLY A 3 -2.15 -4.33 6.02
CA GLY A 3 -3.60 -4.25 6.20
C GLY A 3 -4.38 -5.01 5.15
N LEU A 4 -5.66 -4.68 5.05
CA LEU A 4 -6.61 -5.22 4.08
C LEU A 4 -7.41 -4.06 3.48
N SER A 5 -7.50 -3.97 2.16
CA SER A 5 -8.36 -2.99 1.48
C SER A 5 -9.84 -3.38 1.57
N LEU A 6 -10.74 -2.42 1.30
CA LEU A 6 -12.19 -2.64 1.37
C LEU A 6 -12.71 -3.71 0.39
N ASP A 7 -11.99 -3.94 -0.71
CA ASP A 7 -12.27 -5.00 -1.69
C ASP A 7 -11.70 -6.38 -1.29
N GLY A 8 -11.10 -6.49 -0.09
CA GLY A 8 -10.59 -7.75 0.45
C GLY A 8 -9.21 -8.15 -0.05
N VAL A 9 -8.49 -7.25 -0.72
CA VAL A 9 -7.12 -7.49 -1.17
C VAL A 9 -6.11 -7.17 -0.06
N PRO A 10 -5.17 -8.07 0.28
CA PRO A 10 -4.13 -7.78 1.24
C PRO A 10 -3.27 -6.59 0.81
N VAL A 11 -2.97 -5.69 1.73
CA VAL A 11 -2.01 -4.62 1.53
C VAL A 11 -0.69 -5.02 2.18
N ASN A 12 0.37 -5.05 1.40
CA ASN A 12 1.73 -5.32 1.83
C ASN A 12 2.58 -4.04 1.80
N GLY A 13 3.67 -4.05 2.57
CA GLY A 13 4.64 -2.96 2.64
C GLY A 13 5.53 -2.96 1.41
N SER A 14 6.84 -2.81 1.58
CA SER A 14 7.77 -2.78 0.46
C SER A 14 7.73 -4.08 -0.37
N PRO A 15 7.59 -3.99 -1.70
CA PRO A 15 7.80 -5.14 -2.56
C PRO A 15 9.27 -5.59 -2.52
N PRO A 16 9.56 -6.88 -2.80
CA PRO A 16 10.93 -7.28 -3.10
C PRO A 16 11.41 -6.47 -4.32
N SER A 17 12.65 -5.97 -4.24
CA SER A 17 13.21 -5.17 -5.33
C SER A 17 13.35 -5.98 -6.62
N ALA A 18 12.96 -5.38 -7.75
CA ALA A 18 13.10 -6.02 -9.05
C ALA A 18 14.56 -6.15 -9.51
N ILE A 19 15.49 -5.41 -8.90
CA ILE A 19 16.92 -5.38 -9.26
C ILE A 19 17.83 -5.88 -8.14
N SER A 20 17.36 -5.84 -6.89
CA SER A 20 18.14 -6.15 -5.70
C SER A 20 17.39 -7.04 -4.71
N GLY A 21 16.21 -7.54 -5.08
CA GLY A 21 15.43 -8.47 -4.26
C GLY A 21 15.99 -9.89 -4.29
N PRO A 22 15.50 -10.76 -3.40
CA PRO A 22 15.89 -12.17 -3.40
C PRO A 22 15.49 -12.85 -4.73
N MET A 23 16.39 -13.67 -5.27
CA MET A 23 16.20 -14.36 -6.55
C MET A 23 15.07 -15.39 -6.44
N MET A 24 13.97 -15.14 -7.16
CA MET A 24 12.80 -16.02 -7.17
C MET A 24 13.00 -17.13 -8.22
N GLY A 25 13.88 -18.11 -7.95
CA GLY A 25 14.03 -19.25 -8.87
C GLY A 25 15.27 -20.13 -8.69
N GLY A 26 15.30 -20.97 -7.65
CA GLY A 26 16.02 -22.25 -7.62
C GLY A 26 17.56 -22.27 -7.83
N PRO A 27 18.20 -23.45 -7.77
CA PRO A 27 19.64 -23.59 -7.96
C PRO A 27 19.97 -23.40 -9.45
N GLY A 28 20.46 -22.22 -9.82
CA GLY A 28 21.03 -21.96 -11.15
C GLY A 28 20.49 -20.73 -11.91
N GLY A 29 19.59 -19.92 -11.33
CA GLY A 29 18.93 -18.83 -12.04
C GLY A 29 19.59 -17.45 -11.98
N GLY A 30 20.75 -17.25 -12.63
CA GLY A 30 21.04 -15.97 -13.30
C GLY A 30 21.93 -14.91 -12.61
N THR A 31 22.86 -14.38 -13.40
CA THR A 31 23.75 -13.25 -13.12
C THR A 31 23.02 -11.91 -12.95
N SER A 32 23.72 -10.84 -12.53
CA SER A 32 23.25 -9.47 -12.28
C SER A 32 22.58 -8.73 -13.48
N THR A 33 22.19 -9.45 -14.52
CA THR A 33 21.59 -8.96 -15.76
C THR A 33 20.13 -9.38 -15.92
N GLN A 34 19.56 -10.08 -14.95
CA GLN A 34 18.14 -10.48 -14.95
C GLN A 34 17.34 -9.65 -13.96
N ILE A 35 16.19 -9.15 -14.39
CA ILE A 35 15.21 -8.47 -13.53
C ILE A 35 14.51 -9.56 -12.71
N ASN A 36 14.62 -9.52 -11.39
CA ASN A 36 13.83 -10.36 -10.50
C ASN A 36 12.37 -9.92 -10.61
N PHE A 37 11.52 -10.77 -11.19
CA PHE A 37 10.09 -10.49 -11.25
C PHE A 37 9.48 -10.84 -9.88
N PRO A 38 8.90 -9.85 -9.17
CA PRO A 38 7.60 -9.31 -9.57
C PRO A 38 7.59 -7.76 -9.69
N SER A 39 7.31 -7.25 -10.88
CA SER A 39 6.92 -5.85 -11.05
C SER A 39 5.46 -5.65 -10.60
N VAL A 40 5.18 -4.53 -9.93
CA VAL A 40 3.80 -4.11 -9.66
C VAL A 40 3.14 -3.55 -10.93
N ASP A 41 1.83 -3.68 -11.03
CA ASP A 41 1.04 -3.01 -12.06
C ASP A 41 0.93 -1.48 -11.80
N PRO A 42 0.36 -0.68 -12.72
CA PRO A 42 0.27 0.77 -12.53
C PRO A 42 -0.53 1.23 -11.30
N CYS A 43 -1.41 0.37 -10.76
CA CYS A 43 -2.14 0.64 -9.53
C CYS A 43 -1.38 0.16 -8.28
N GLY A 44 -0.23 -0.48 -8.46
CA GLY A 44 0.68 -0.87 -7.40
C GLY A 44 0.46 -2.25 -6.82
N GLY A 45 -0.24 -3.16 -7.52
CA GLY A 45 -0.45 -4.53 -7.06
C GLY A 45 0.14 -5.59 -7.98
N HIS A 46 0.21 -6.84 -7.50
CA HIS A 46 0.62 -8.00 -8.30
C HIS A 46 0.18 -9.33 -7.64
N HIS A 47 0.30 -10.42 -8.39
CA HIS A 47 0.06 -11.78 -7.90
C HIS A 47 1.29 -12.33 -7.16
N ASP A 48 1.11 -12.70 -5.90
CA ASP A 48 2.08 -13.47 -5.14
C ASP A 48 2.29 -14.87 -5.77
N PRO A 49 3.50 -15.45 -5.74
CA PRO A 49 3.73 -16.84 -6.16
C PRO A 49 2.83 -17.87 -5.45
N ALA A 50 2.34 -17.58 -4.26
CA ALA A 50 1.36 -18.40 -3.54
C ALA A 50 -0.08 -18.29 -4.12
N GLY A 51 -0.31 -17.46 -5.14
CA GLY A 51 -1.53 -17.42 -5.95
C GLY A 51 -2.55 -16.33 -5.59
N TYR A 52 -2.26 -15.47 -4.60
CA TYR A 52 -3.15 -14.36 -4.22
C TYR A 52 -2.65 -13.03 -4.77
N TYR A 53 -3.56 -12.15 -5.18
CA TYR A 53 -3.22 -10.77 -5.54
C TYR A 53 -3.06 -9.92 -4.27
N HIS A 54 -2.12 -8.98 -4.26
CA HIS A 54 -1.95 -8.03 -3.16
C HIS A 54 -1.45 -6.68 -3.64
N TRP A 55 -1.75 -5.66 -2.85
CA TRP A 55 -1.35 -4.28 -3.06
C TRP A 55 -0.01 -3.99 -2.39
N HIS A 56 0.83 -3.19 -3.03
CA HIS A 56 1.96 -2.46 -2.42
C HIS A 56 1.72 -0.96 -2.36
N LEU A 57 0.73 -0.47 -3.11
CA LEU A 57 0.24 0.90 -3.03
C LEU A 57 -1.22 0.92 -2.59
N VAL A 58 -1.62 2.01 -1.94
CA VAL A 58 -3.02 2.44 -1.87
C VAL A 58 -3.39 2.98 -3.26
N PRO A 59 -4.21 2.24 -4.04
CA PRO A 59 -4.34 2.46 -5.47
C PRO A 59 -5.10 3.75 -5.81
N GLU A 60 -5.93 4.28 -4.90
CA GLU A 60 -6.74 5.48 -5.12
C GLU A 60 -5.90 6.77 -5.22
N VAL A 61 -4.61 6.74 -4.82
CA VAL A 61 -3.66 7.84 -5.01
C VAL A 61 -2.42 7.44 -5.83
N ALA A 62 -2.43 6.26 -6.46
CA ALA A 62 -1.28 5.74 -7.20
C ALA A 62 -0.80 6.71 -8.30
N ASN A 63 -1.70 7.40 -8.99
CA ASN A 63 -1.31 8.37 -10.01
C ASN A 63 -0.56 9.58 -9.44
N GLN A 64 -0.85 9.99 -8.20
CA GLN A 64 -0.10 11.05 -7.53
C GLN A 64 1.33 10.57 -7.22
N VAL A 65 1.47 9.34 -6.74
CA VAL A 65 2.78 8.71 -6.49
C VAL A 65 3.60 8.61 -7.78
N LEU A 66 2.99 8.15 -8.88
CA LEU A 66 3.65 8.09 -10.19
C LEU A 66 4.14 9.48 -10.63
N ALA A 67 3.27 10.49 -10.55
CA ALA A 67 3.60 11.86 -10.91
C ALA A 67 4.72 12.45 -10.03
N ALA A 68 4.67 12.24 -8.72
CA ALA A 68 5.70 12.69 -7.77
C ALA A 68 7.07 12.07 -8.05
N ASN A 69 7.11 10.88 -8.63
CA ASN A 69 8.33 10.17 -9.00
C ASN A 69 8.70 10.36 -10.49
N GLY A 70 8.02 11.26 -11.21
CA GLY A 70 8.33 11.58 -12.61
C GLY A 70 7.99 10.46 -13.61
N ILE A 71 7.14 9.51 -13.24
CA ILE A 71 6.71 8.41 -14.09
C ILE A 71 5.49 8.87 -14.89
N THR A 72 5.59 8.86 -16.23
CA THR A 72 4.55 9.41 -17.12
C THR A 72 4.05 8.40 -18.17
N GLU A 73 4.75 7.29 -18.30
CA GLU A 73 4.51 6.24 -19.29
C GLU A 73 3.31 5.36 -18.93
N ILE A 74 2.92 5.34 -17.65
CA ILE A 74 1.84 4.52 -17.11
C ILE A 74 0.92 5.34 -16.22
N SER A 75 -0.32 4.86 -16.07
CA SER A 75 -1.28 5.39 -15.10
C SER A 75 -2.18 4.26 -14.59
N CYS A 76 -2.55 4.34 -13.31
CA CYS A 76 -3.61 3.53 -12.73
C CYS A 76 -4.96 4.00 -13.29
N THR A 77 -5.59 3.12 -14.07
CA THR A 77 -6.89 3.36 -14.71
C THR A 77 -7.95 2.33 -14.28
N ASN A 78 -7.52 1.22 -13.68
CA ASN A 78 -8.42 0.17 -13.20
C ASN A 78 -9.03 0.49 -11.82
N VAL A 79 -8.48 1.48 -11.10
CA VAL A 79 -9.00 1.97 -9.83
C VAL A 79 -9.29 3.46 -9.95
N VAL A 80 -10.49 3.85 -9.50
CA VAL A 80 -10.92 5.26 -9.45
C VAL A 80 -9.98 6.01 -8.51
N GLN A 81 -9.34 7.06 -9.01
CA GLN A 81 -8.49 7.90 -8.19
C GLN A 81 -9.34 8.82 -7.33
N THR A 82 -8.95 9.01 -6.08
CA THR A 82 -9.67 9.88 -5.14
C THR A 82 -9.64 11.34 -5.61
N ASN A 83 -10.76 12.04 -5.47
CA ASN A 83 -10.88 13.48 -5.66
C ASN A 83 -11.14 14.24 -4.35
N ASP A 84 -11.22 13.51 -3.23
CA ASP A 84 -11.37 14.01 -1.87
C ASP A 84 -10.67 13.04 -0.90
N VAL A 85 -11.34 12.62 0.18
CA VAL A 85 -10.87 11.62 1.14
C VAL A 85 -11.65 10.33 0.95
N THR A 86 -10.96 9.23 0.65
CA THR A 86 -11.56 7.92 0.41
C THR A 86 -11.00 6.90 1.38
N LEU A 87 -11.86 6.17 2.09
CA LEU A 87 -11.44 5.02 2.89
C LEU A 87 -10.96 3.90 1.96
N SER A 88 -9.68 3.54 2.05
CA SER A 88 -9.10 2.47 1.22
C SER A 88 -9.13 1.12 1.92
N GLY A 89 -9.01 1.10 3.26
CA GLY A 89 -9.01 -0.14 4.02
C GLY A 89 -8.66 0.05 5.49
N PHE A 90 -8.24 -1.05 6.12
CA PHE A 90 -7.84 -1.07 7.52
C PHE A 90 -6.48 -1.73 7.68
N ALA A 91 -5.62 -1.09 8.46
CA ALA A 91 -4.36 -1.67 8.90
C ALA A 91 -4.61 -2.81 9.89
N LYS A 92 -3.63 -3.70 10.03
CA LYS A 92 -3.73 -4.90 10.88
C LYS A 92 -3.88 -4.58 12.38
N ASP A 93 -3.53 -3.36 12.76
CA ASP A 93 -3.69 -2.84 14.11
C ASP A 93 -5.08 -2.20 14.37
N GLY A 94 -5.96 -2.24 13.37
CA GLY A 94 -7.36 -1.83 13.47
C GLY A 94 -7.64 -0.40 13.00
N PHE A 95 -6.60 0.39 12.70
CA PHE A 95 -6.81 1.77 12.25
C PHE A 95 -7.12 1.85 10.75
N PRO A 96 -7.99 2.80 10.33
CA PRO A 96 -8.27 3.01 8.91
C PRO A 96 -7.04 3.49 8.12
N ILE A 97 -7.04 3.19 6.83
CA ILE A 97 -6.09 3.73 5.84
C ILE A 97 -6.90 4.52 4.82
N TYR A 98 -6.58 5.81 4.69
CA TYR A 98 -7.28 6.73 3.80
C TYR A 98 -6.39 7.22 2.66
N ALA A 99 -7.00 7.32 1.49
CA ALA A 99 -6.48 8.01 0.32
C ALA A 99 -6.94 9.47 0.33
N TYR A 100 -6.01 10.41 0.33
CA TYR A 100 -6.29 11.84 0.28
C TYR A 100 -5.92 12.42 -1.08
N ALA A 101 -6.82 13.20 -1.69
CA ALA A 101 -6.52 13.96 -2.91
C ALA A 101 -5.49 15.07 -2.65
N VAL A 102 -5.44 15.58 -1.41
CA VAL A 102 -4.40 16.49 -0.92
C VAL A 102 -3.90 15.93 0.40
N GLU A 103 -2.66 15.43 0.41
CA GLU A 103 -2.03 14.86 1.60
C GLU A 103 -1.93 15.91 2.73
N PRO A 104 -2.45 15.64 3.94
CA PRO A 104 -2.33 16.54 5.08
C PRO A 104 -0.87 16.66 5.54
N SER A 105 -0.47 17.87 5.94
CA SER A 105 0.90 18.14 6.40
C SER A 105 1.15 17.80 7.87
N ASP A 106 0.09 17.45 8.62
CA ASP A 106 0.09 17.20 10.06
C ASP A 106 0.13 15.70 10.40
N VAL A 107 0.61 14.86 9.47
CA VAL A 107 0.82 13.43 9.73
C VAL A 107 2.02 13.20 10.66
N ASP A 108 1.91 12.16 11.50
CA ASP A 108 2.97 11.71 12.40
C ASP A 108 4.04 10.88 11.69
N GLU A 109 5.01 10.37 12.46
CA GLU A 109 6.12 9.56 11.95
C GLU A 109 5.69 8.23 11.29
N CYS A 110 4.49 7.71 11.59
CA CYS A 110 3.93 6.53 10.93
C CYS A 110 3.10 6.88 9.70
N GLY A 111 2.90 8.17 9.41
CA GLY A 111 2.04 8.66 8.34
C GLY A 111 0.57 8.70 8.73
N GLY A 112 0.23 8.77 10.02
CA GLY A 112 -1.15 8.87 10.49
C GLY A 112 -1.47 10.16 11.23
N ARG A 113 -2.75 10.42 11.45
CA ARG A 113 -3.26 11.62 12.12
C ARG A 113 -4.59 11.35 12.82
N ASP A 114 -4.92 12.17 13.81
CA ASP A 114 -6.24 12.22 14.42
C ASP A 114 -7.09 13.29 13.71
N ALA A 115 -8.15 12.87 13.02
CA ALA A 115 -9.06 13.79 12.34
C ALA A 115 -10.46 13.18 12.15
N ILE A 116 -11.44 14.06 11.90
CA ILE A 116 -12.79 13.68 11.50
C ILE A 116 -12.78 13.17 10.06
N THR A 117 -13.48 12.09 9.81
CA THR A 117 -13.73 11.55 8.46
C THR A 117 -15.22 11.29 8.26
N ALA A 118 -15.63 10.93 7.04
CA ALA A 118 -17.03 10.62 6.76
C ALA A 118 -17.54 9.42 7.58
N GLU A 119 -16.71 8.41 7.77
CA GLU A 119 -17.03 7.19 8.53
C GLU A 119 -16.89 7.38 10.04
N PHE A 120 -16.08 8.35 10.48
CA PHE A 120 -15.82 8.64 11.89
C PHE A 120 -16.05 10.13 12.20
N PRO A 121 -17.32 10.57 12.36
CA PRO A 121 -17.68 11.97 12.62
C PRO A 121 -17.13 12.54 13.93
N ASP A 122 -16.86 11.68 14.91
CA ASP A 122 -16.30 12.06 16.21
C ASP A 122 -14.75 12.12 16.20
N GLY A 123 -14.13 11.81 15.06
CA GLY A 123 -12.68 11.72 14.91
C GLY A 123 -12.12 10.33 15.17
N VAL A 124 -11.06 9.99 14.46
CA VAL A 124 -10.30 8.76 14.65
C VAL A 124 -8.84 8.96 14.25
N TYR A 125 -7.93 8.28 14.94
CA TYR A 125 -6.58 8.09 14.40
C TYR A 125 -6.67 7.22 13.14
N HIS A 126 -6.08 7.69 12.04
CA HIS A 126 -6.03 6.94 10.80
C HIS A 126 -4.74 7.24 10.04
N TYR A 127 -4.34 6.29 9.20
CA TYR A 127 -3.22 6.47 8.31
C TYR A 127 -3.63 7.20 7.04
N VAL A 128 -2.73 8.05 6.56
CA VAL A 128 -2.84 8.71 5.26
C VAL A 128 -1.88 8.00 4.30
N ALA A 129 -2.41 7.56 3.17
CA ALA A 129 -1.59 7.05 2.08
C ALA A 129 -0.74 8.18 1.50
N SER A 130 0.57 7.97 1.42
CA SER A 130 1.45 8.99 0.84
C SER A 130 1.15 9.21 -0.65
N THR A 131 1.22 10.45 -1.08
CA THR A 131 1.12 10.86 -2.48
C THR A 131 2.50 11.00 -3.13
N LEU A 132 3.57 10.85 -2.34
CA LEU A 132 4.95 11.11 -2.75
C LEU A 132 5.83 9.86 -2.76
N ALA A 133 5.63 8.94 -1.81
CA ALA A 133 6.50 7.79 -1.60
C ALA A 133 5.96 6.50 -2.24
N ALA A 134 6.86 5.58 -2.57
CA ALA A 134 6.54 4.20 -2.95
C ALA A 134 7.36 3.23 -2.07
N PRO A 135 6.74 2.29 -1.33
CA PRO A 135 5.29 2.13 -1.17
C PRO A 135 4.67 3.30 -0.41
N ASN A 136 3.38 3.58 -0.63
CA ASN A 136 2.66 4.69 0.01
C ASN A 136 1.74 4.24 1.16
N VAL A 137 1.99 3.05 1.69
CA VAL A 137 1.25 2.48 2.83
C VAL A 137 1.89 2.96 4.15
N PRO A 138 1.23 2.78 5.31
CA PRO A 138 1.78 3.19 6.61
C PRO A 138 3.23 2.72 6.84
N ALA A 139 4.09 3.62 7.32
CA ALA A 139 5.49 3.32 7.60
C ALA A 139 5.66 2.45 8.87
N CYS A 140 4.75 2.61 9.82
CA CYS A 140 4.65 1.80 11.03
C CYS A 140 3.19 1.67 11.49
N LEU A 141 2.96 0.73 12.40
CA LEU A 141 1.66 0.51 13.04
C LEU A 141 1.68 1.05 14.48
N LYS A 142 0.69 1.84 14.86
CA LYS A 142 0.53 2.48 16.17
C LYS A 142 -0.38 1.71 17.11
N GLY A 143 -1.34 0.98 16.57
CA GLY A 143 -2.28 0.20 17.36
C GLY A 143 -1.70 -1.13 17.82
N VAL A 144 -2.58 -2.00 18.32
CA VAL A 144 -2.21 -3.35 18.74
C VAL A 144 -2.64 -4.34 17.67
N ALA A 145 -1.66 -4.93 16.98
CA ALA A 145 -1.94 -6.00 16.04
C ALA A 145 -2.20 -7.32 16.77
N ALA A 146 -3.22 -8.06 16.35
CA ALA A 146 -3.44 -9.42 16.85
C ALA A 146 -2.26 -10.34 16.46
N ASN A 147 -1.82 -11.16 17.42
CA ASN A 147 -0.90 -12.26 17.15
C ASN A 147 -1.67 -13.41 16.49
N ASN A 148 -1.14 -13.95 15.39
CA ASN A 148 -1.75 -15.05 14.63
C ASN A 148 -3.20 -14.80 14.15
N SER A 149 -3.50 -13.58 13.68
CA SER A 149 -4.86 -13.09 13.33
C SER A 149 -5.70 -13.95 12.37
N PHE A 150 -5.11 -14.97 11.73
CA PHE A 150 -5.76 -15.86 10.77
C PHE A 150 -5.39 -17.34 10.94
N ARG A 151 -4.97 -17.78 12.15
CA ARG A 151 -4.80 -19.21 12.43
C ARG A 151 -6.09 -19.76 13.06
N TYR A 152 -6.67 -20.78 12.42
CA TYR A 152 -7.72 -21.60 13.03
C TYR A 152 -7.07 -22.47 14.14
N GLN A 153 -7.75 -22.65 15.27
CA GLN A 153 -7.35 -23.58 16.33
C GLN A 153 -7.91 -24.97 16.05
#